data_AF-A0A930QDT7-F1
#
_entry.id   AF-A0A930QDT7-F1
#
_cell.length_a   1.000
_cell.length_b   1.000
_cell.length_c   1.000
_cell.angle_alpha   90.00
_cell.angle_beta   90.00
_cell.angle_gamma   90.00
#
_symmetry.space_group_name_H-M   'P 1'
#
loop_
_entity.id
_entity.type
_entity.pdbx_description
1 polymer ?
#
loop_
_entity_poly.entity_id
_entity_poly.type
_entity_poly.pdbx_seq_one_letter_code
_entity_poly.pdbx_strand_id
1 'polypeptide(L)'
;FDGMSIARAVVEHIDGRIHAKTLFATHYHELTEMENERIRNYCIAVREKGKNVVFLRRIVAGAADKSYGIHVARLAGLPQRVTERAEEILHALEAAAPQSAPQETSAQKKSDAGMASLFAGGTLDELRALDVMTMTPLEALNTLYRLQEQARKEEGEG
;
A
#
# COMPACT_ATOMS: atom_id res chain seq x y z
N PHE A 1 -18.05 -7.26 -5.40
CA PHE A 1 -17.69 -8.64 -5.07
C PHE A 1 -18.06 -9.62 -6.17
N ASP A 2 -19.30 -9.63 -6.67
CA ASP A 2 -19.71 -10.56 -7.75
C ASP A 2 -18.80 -10.53 -9.00
N GLY A 3 -18.53 -9.34 -9.55
CA GLY A 3 -17.64 -9.20 -10.72
C GLY A 3 -16.20 -9.69 -10.49
N MET A 4 -15.65 -9.46 -9.29
CA MET A 4 -14.34 -10.01 -8.90
C MET A 4 -14.38 -11.53 -8.82
N SER A 5 -15.40 -12.09 -8.19
CA SER A 5 -15.57 -13.54 -8.02
C SER A 5 -15.66 -14.25 -9.37
N ILE A 6 -16.42 -13.69 -10.32
CA ILE A 6 -16.51 -14.22 -11.69
C ILE A 6 -15.15 -14.12 -12.39
N ALA A 7 -14.48 -12.96 -12.33
CA ALA A 7 -13.19 -12.76 -12.97
C ALA A 7 -12.14 -13.76 -12.46
N ARG A 8 -12.07 -13.95 -11.14
CA ARG A 8 -11.19 -14.94 -10.51
C ARG A 8 -11.51 -16.37 -10.97
N ALA A 9 -12.77 -16.77 -10.93
CA ALA A 9 -13.19 -18.11 -11.36
C ALA A 9 -12.83 -18.38 -12.84
N VAL A 10 -12.93 -17.38 -13.71
CA VAL A 10 -12.52 -17.48 -15.11
C VAL A 10 -11.00 -17.67 -15.22
N VAL A 11 -10.20 -16.89 -14.49
CA VAL A 11 -8.74 -17.03 -14.49
C VAL A 11 -8.34 -18.43 -13.99
N GLU A 12 -8.92 -18.90 -12.89
CA GLU A 12 -8.68 -20.25 -12.34
C GLU A 12 -9.06 -21.35 -13.34
N HIS A 13 -10.17 -21.19 -14.06
CA HIS A 13 -10.59 -22.16 -15.08
C HIS A 13 -9.62 -22.21 -16.26
N ILE A 14 -9.15 -21.05 -16.73
CA ILE A 14 -8.20 -20.97 -17.83
C ILE A 14 -6.86 -21.60 -17.44
N ASP A 15 -6.35 -21.28 -16.24
CA ASP A 15 -5.06 -21.78 -15.75
C ASP A 15 -5.09 -23.27 -15.36
N GLY A 16 -6.23 -23.79 -14.89
CA GLY A 16 -6.34 -25.19 -14.47
C GLY A 16 -6.79 -26.18 -15.54
N ARG A 17 -7.51 -25.71 -16.59
CA ARG A 17 -8.15 -26.60 -17.57
C ARG A 17 -7.72 -26.32 -19.01
N ILE A 18 -7.80 -25.06 -19.44
CA ILE A 18 -7.71 -24.71 -20.86
C ILE A 18 -6.24 -24.55 -21.29
N HIS A 19 -5.43 -23.88 -20.47
CA HIS A 19 -4.02 -23.54 -20.76
C HIS A 19 -3.81 -22.78 -22.09
N ALA A 20 -4.83 -22.06 -22.56
CA ALA A 20 -4.71 -21.23 -23.76
C ALA A 20 -3.93 -19.94 -23.48
N LYS A 21 -3.22 -19.43 -24.49
CA LYS A 21 -2.61 -18.09 -24.44
C LYS A 21 -3.70 -17.05 -24.25
N THR A 22 -3.68 -16.38 -23.10
CA THR A 22 -4.73 -15.47 -22.67
C THR A 22 -4.12 -14.13 -22.27
N LEU A 23 -4.72 -13.04 -22.73
CA LEU A 23 -4.45 -11.70 -22.23
C LEU A 23 -5.68 -11.24 -21.44
N PHE A 24 -5.50 -10.99 -20.15
CA PHE A 24 -6.58 -10.62 -19.24
C PHE A 24 -6.35 -9.18 -18.76
N ALA A 25 -7.12 -8.23 -19.31
CA ALA A 25 -7.07 -6.84 -18.90
C ALA A 25 -8.08 -6.59 -17.76
N THR A 26 -7.60 -6.10 -16.62
CA THR A 26 -8.43 -5.92 -15.42
C THR A 26 -8.13 -4.61 -14.70
N HIS A 27 -9.10 -4.13 -13.92
CA HIS A 27 -8.95 -3.04 -12.96
C HIS A 27 -8.95 -3.54 -11.50
N TYR A 28 -9.07 -4.86 -11.31
CA TYR A 28 -9.03 -5.53 -10.02
C TYR A 28 -7.59 -5.80 -9.60
N HIS A 29 -7.13 -5.14 -8.54
CA HIS A 29 -5.77 -5.31 -8.03
C HIS A 29 -5.61 -6.65 -7.32
N GLU A 30 -6.66 -7.15 -6.68
CA GLU A 30 -6.64 -8.41 -5.93
C GLU A 30 -6.37 -9.63 -6.83
N LEU A 31 -6.59 -9.51 -8.15
CA LEU A 31 -6.22 -10.56 -9.11
C LEU A 31 -4.70 -10.65 -9.35
N THR A 32 -3.92 -9.61 -9.02
CA THR A 32 -2.46 -9.67 -9.19
C THR A 32 -1.82 -10.67 -8.22
N GLU A 33 -2.48 -11.00 -7.12
CA GLU A 33 -2.02 -12.03 -6.17
C GLU A 33 -2.09 -13.46 -6.74
N MET A 34 -2.75 -13.65 -7.89
CA MET A 34 -2.84 -14.95 -8.57
C MET A 34 -1.62 -15.30 -9.42
N GLU A 35 -0.57 -14.46 -9.40
CA GLU A 35 0.67 -14.70 -10.15
C GLU A 35 1.35 -16.02 -9.77
N ASN A 36 1.76 -16.77 -10.79
CA ASN A 36 2.40 -18.07 -10.63
C ASN A 36 3.34 -18.35 -11.83
N GLU A 37 3.80 -19.58 -12.02
CA GLU A 37 4.70 -19.92 -13.13
C GLU A 37 4.11 -19.66 -14.53
N ARG A 38 2.77 -19.70 -14.65
CA ARG A 38 1.99 -19.57 -15.89
C ARG A 38 1.27 -18.22 -16.02
N ILE A 39 0.84 -17.65 -14.90
CA ILE A 39 0.18 -16.34 -14.82
C ILE A 39 1.24 -15.31 -14.47
N ARG A 40 1.45 -14.33 -15.36
CA ARG A 40 2.40 -13.24 -15.14
C ARG A 40 1.70 -11.89 -15.16
N ASN A 41 2.05 -11.03 -14.20
CA ASN A 41 1.49 -9.69 -14.13
C ASN A 41 2.22 -8.73 -15.07
N TYR A 42 1.44 -7.89 -15.74
CA TYR A 42 1.93 -6.81 -16.57
C TYR A 42 1.09 -5.56 -16.36
N CYS A 43 1.75 -4.41 -16.29
CA CYS A 43 1.10 -3.12 -16.16
C CYS A 43 1.60 -2.14 -17.23
N ILE A 44 0.87 -1.04 -17.43
CA ILE A 44 1.30 0.04 -18.31
C ILE A 44 2.27 0.92 -17.52
N ALA A 45 3.45 1.17 -18.08
CA ALA A 45 4.45 2.04 -17.48
C ALA A 45 3.93 3.47 -17.36
N VAL A 46 4.04 4.00 -16.15
CA VAL A 46 3.62 5.34 -15.77
C VAL A 46 4.85 6.11 -15.29
N ARG A 47 4.96 7.39 -15.67
CA ARG A 47 5.99 8.30 -15.17
C ARG A 47 5.34 9.50 -14.48
N GLU A 48 5.65 9.66 -13.20
CA GLU A 48 5.20 10.80 -12.40
C GLU A 48 6.20 11.96 -12.54
N LYS A 49 5.69 13.18 -12.72
CA LYS A 49 6.46 14.43 -12.74
C LYS A 49 5.70 15.47 -11.92
N GLY A 50 5.95 15.50 -10.61
CA GLY A 50 5.19 16.33 -9.67
C GLY A 50 3.73 15.90 -9.64
N LYS A 51 2.80 16.83 -9.91
CA LYS A 51 1.35 16.56 -9.96
C LYS A 51 0.85 15.96 -11.29
N ASN A 52 1.76 15.79 -12.27
CA ASN A 52 1.43 15.30 -13.61
C ASN A 52 1.88 13.86 -13.79
N VAL A 53 1.01 13.07 -14.42
CA VAL A 53 1.25 11.66 -14.70
C VAL A 53 1.28 11.47 -16.22
N VAL A 54 2.34 10.81 -16.72
CA VAL A 54 2.52 10.51 -18.14
C VAL A 54 2.47 9.01 -18.35
N PHE A 55 1.50 8.55 -19.14
CA PHE A 55 1.39 7.15 -19.55
C PHE A 55 2.33 6.88 -20.73
N LEU A 56 3.31 6.00 -20.53
CA LEU A 56 4.37 5.73 -21.51
C LEU A 56 3.94 4.77 -22.63
N ARG A 57 2.67 4.31 -22.63
CA ARG A 57 2.10 3.32 -23.57
C ARG A 57 2.96 2.07 -23.75
N ARG A 58 3.77 1.74 -22.74
CA ARG A 58 4.69 0.62 -22.74
C ARG A 58 4.23 -0.36 -21.68
N ILE A 59 4.14 -1.64 -22.03
CA ILE A 59 3.83 -2.71 -21.08
C ILE A 59 5.12 -3.12 -20.37
N VAL A 60 5.09 -3.20 -19.05
CA VAL A 60 6.19 -3.64 -18.19
C VAL A 60 5.72 -4.76 -17.28
N ALA A 61 6.64 -5.64 -16.87
CA ALA A 61 6.33 -6.72 -15.93
C ALA A 61 6.09 -6.17 -14.52
N GLY A 62 5.15 -6.78 -13.80
CA GLY A 62 4.76 -6.41 -12.44
C GLY A 62 3.29 -6.02 -12.32
N ALA A 63 2.84 -5.94 -11.07
CA ALA A 63 1.54 -5.37 -10.72
C ALA A 63 1.56 -3.83 -10.81
N ALA A 64 0.39 -3.20 -10.83
CA ALA A 64 0.30 -1.75 -10.70
C ALA A 64 0.18 -1.38 -9.22
N ASP A 65 1.08 -0.53 -8.74
CA ASP A 65 1.18 -0.19 -7.31
C ASP A 65 0.13 0.86 -6.87
N LYS A 66 -0.49 1.56 -7.83
CA LYS A 66 -1.41 2.68 -7.56
C LYS A 66 -2.53 2.77 -8.58
N SER A 67 -3.67 3.30 -8.13
CA SER A 67 -4.79 3.68 -9.00
C SER A 67 -4.63 5.10 -9.52
N TYR A 68 -4.60 5.28 -10.84
CA TYR A 68 -4.41 6.60 -11.48
C TYR A 68 -5.73 7.26 -11.92
N GLY A 69 -6.87 6.83 -11.37
CA GLY A 69 -8.20 7.28 -11.81
C GLY A 69 -8.40 8.79 -11.74
N ILE A 70 -8.00 9.44 -10.64
CA ILE A 70 -8.10 10.90 -10.49
C ILE A 70 -7.20 11.63 -11.48
N HIS A 71 -6.01 11.09 -11.76
CA HIS A 71 -5.09 11.65 -12.75
C HIS A 71 -5.66 11.56 -14.17
N VAL A 72 -6.27 10.43 -14.52
CA VAL A 72 -6.97 10.26 -15.81
C VAL A 72 -8.15 11.24 -15.91
N ALA A 73 -8.90 11.46 -14.83
CA ALA A 73 -9.99 12.43 -14.80
C ALA A 73 -9.50 13.88 -15.02
N ARG A 74 -8.35 14.25 -14.43
CA ARG A 74 -7.70 15.56 -14.67
C ARG A 74 -7.29 15.72 -16.14
N LEU A 75 -6.72 14.67 -16.74
CA LEU A 75 -6.35 14.67 -18.16
C LEU A 75 -7.57 14.72 -19.09
N ALA A 76 -8.71 14.15 -18.67
CA ALA A 76 -9.98 14.22 -19.39
C ALA A 76 -10.66 15.60 -19.31
N GLY A 77 -10.09 16.55 -18.57
CA GLY A 77 -10.59 17.92 -18.46
C GLY A 77 -11.73 18.09 -17.46
N LEU A 78 -11.85 17.20 -16.46
CA LEU A 78 -12.82 17.41 -15.38
C LEU A 78 -12.48 18.69 -14.59
N PRO A 79 -13.49 19.42 -14.09
CA PRO A 79 -13.26 20.64 -13.31
C PRO A 79 -12.35 20.39 -12.11
N GLN A 80 -11.41 21.31 -11.86
CA GLN A 80 -10.41 21.18 -10.80
C GLN A 80 -11.04 20.88 -9.43
N ARG A 81 -12.12 21.59 -9.08
CA ARG A 81 -12.88 21.39 -7.83
C ARG A 81 -13.37 19.95 -7.64
N VAL A 82 -13.70 19.24 -8.72
CA VAL A 82 -14.13 17.83 -8.67
C VAL A 82 -12.93 16.92 -8.39
N THR A 83 -11.80 17.14 -9.06
CA THR A 83 -10.59 16.33 -8.85
C THR A 83 -9.98 16.54 -7.47
N GLU A 84 -9.99 17.77 -6.94
CA GLU A 84 -9.52 18.08 -5.58
C GLU A 84 -10.40 17.40 -4.53
N ARG A 85 -11.73 17.47 -4.70
CA ARG A 85 -12.66 16.78 -3.80
C ARG A 85 -12.47 15.27 -3.84
N ALA A 86 -12.17 14.71 -5.01
CA ALA A 86 -11.88 13.28 -5.14
C ALA A 86 -10.60 12.88 -4.40
N GLU A 87 -9.56 13.73 -4.41
CA GLU A 87 -8.32 13.50 -3.63
C GLU A 87 -8.59 13.52 -2.13
N GLU A 88 -9.39 14.47 -1.64
CA GLU A 88 -9.79 14.52 -0.22
C GLU A 88 -10.54 13.25 0.21
N ILE A 89 -11.49 12.79 -0.63
CA ILE A 89 -12.27 11.57 -0.35
C ILE A 89 -11.35 10.35 -0.34
N LEU A 90 -10.43 10.25 -1.30
CA LEU A 90 -9.46 9.15 -1.37
C LEU A 90 -8.62 9.08 -0.08
N HIS A 91 -8.05 10.22 0.35
CA HIS A 91 -7.27 10.29 1.59
C HIS A 91 -8.08 9.85 2.82
N ALA A 92 -9.35 10.24 2.91
CA ALA A 92 -10.22 9.82 4.00
C ALA A 92 -10.50 8.30 3.99
N LEU A 93 -10.71 7.72 2.80
CA LEU A 93 -10.95 6.28 2.64
C LEU A 93 -9.70 5.45 2.95
N GLU A 94 -8.52 5.90 2.51
CA GLU A 94 -7.24 5.25 2.80
C GLU A 94 -6.91 5.30 4.31
N ALA A 95 -7.21 6.41 4.98
CA ALA A 95 -7.03 6.54 6.43
C ALA A 95 -8.04 5.70 7.24
N ALA A 96 -9.23 5.46 6.71
CA ALA A 96 -10.26 4.64 7.35
C ALA A 96 -10.13 3.13 7.06
N ALA A 97 -9.35 2.75 6.05
CA ALA A 97 -9.06 1.36 5.76
C ALA A 97 -8.06 0.80 6.79
N PRO A 98 -8.34 -0.34 7.46
CA PRO A 98 -7.32 -1.01 8.25
C PRO A 98 -6.16 -1.39 7.31
N GLN A 99 -4.94 -0.95 7.66
CA GLN A 99 -3.74 -1.07 6.84
C GLN A 99 -3.62 -2.47 6.21
N SER A 100 -4.06 -2.57 4.96
CA SER A 100 -3.78 -3.67 4.05
C SER A 100 -3.24 -2.99 2.81
N ALA A 101 -2.01 -2.49 2.90
CA ALA A 101 -1.27 -2.02 1.75
C ALA A 101 0.10 -2.74 1.72
N PRO A 102 0.58 -3.10 0.52
CA PRO A 102 1.68 -4.04 0.34
C PRO A 102 3.02 -3.44 0.72
N GLN A 103 3.90 -4.28 1.25
CA GLN A 103 5.28 -3.94 1.57
C GLN A 103 6.01 -3.35 0.35
N GLU A 104 6.46 -2.10 0.49
CA GLU A 104 7.52 -1.53 -0.31
C GLU A 104 8.76 -2.44 -0.22
N THR A 105 9.04 -3.23 -1.25
CA THR A 105 10.31 -3.94 -1.37
C THR A 105 11.36 -3.00 -1.96
N SER A 106 11.77 -2.02 -1.16
CA SER A 106 13.00 -1.28 -1.44
C SER A 106 14.20 -2.22 -1.20
N ALA A 107 14.91 -2.51 -2.28
CA ALA A 107 16.12 -3.31 -2.34
C ALA A 107 17.08 -3.11 -1.14
N GLN A 108 17.25 -4.14 -0.32
CA GLN A 108 18.31 -4.22 0.68
C GLN A 108 19.68 -4.42 0.01
N LYS A 109 20.44 -3.33 -0.08
CA LYS A 109 21.90 -3.38 -0.10
C LYS A 109 22.38 -3.74 1.30
N LYS A 110 23.13 -4.83 1.39
CA LYS A 110 23.94 -5.20 2.56
C LYS A 110 24.96 -4.08 2.85
N SER A 111 24.95 -3.56 4.06
CA SER A 111 26.17 -3.07 4.71
C SER A 111 26.07 -3.34 6.21
N ASP A 112 27.08 -4.07 6.65
CA ASP A 112 27.50 -4.39 8.00
C ASP A 112 27.52 -3.16 8.93
N ALA A 113 26.76 -3.24 10.02
CA ALA A 113 26.91 -2.37 11.20
C ALA A 113 26.28 -3.09 12.41
N GLY A 114 27.04 -4.03 12.97
CA GLY A 114 26.75 -4.57 14.30
C GLY A 114 26.77 -3.47 15.37
N MET A 115 25.93 -3.67 16.40
CA MET A 115 25.93 -2.98 17.70
C MET A 115 25.14 -1.66 17.90
N ALA A 116 24.17 -1.30 17.04
CA ALA A 116 23.22 -0.21 17.37
C ALA A 116 21.79 -0.68 17.73
N SER A 117 21.45 -1.95 17.50
CA SER A 117 20.05 -2.42 17.58
C SER A 117 19.59 -2.88 18.98
N LEU A 118 20.40 -2.73 20.02
CA LEU A 118 20.02 -3.16 21.38
C LEU A 118 19.36 -2.04 22.20
N PHE A 119 19.38 -0.79 21.73
CA PHE A 119 18.82 0.36 22.45
C PHE A 119 17.68 1.08 21.72
N ALA A 120 17.31 0.68 20.49
CA ALA A 120 16.22 1.29 19.72
C ALA A 120 14.87 0.52 19.81
N GLY A 121 14.81 -0.57 20.59
CA GLY A 121 13.65 -1.48 20.62
C GLY A 121 12.68 -1.28 21.79
N GLY A 122 13.01 -0.46 22.78
CA GLY A 122 12.28 -0.42 24.05
C GLY A 122 10.85 0.13 23.93
N THR A 123 10.68 1.24 23.22
CA THR A 123 9.41 1.99 23.16
C THR A 123 8.38 1.34 22.24
N LEU A 124 8.80 0.77 21.11
CA LEU A 124 7.92 0.12 20.13
C LEU A 124 7.36 -1.22 20.64
N ASP A 125 8.15 -2.00 21.37
CA ASP A 125 7.69 -3.27 21.94
C ASP A 125 6.75 -3.05 23.14
N GLU A 126 7.00 -2.00 23.94
CA GLU A 126 6.10 -1.62 25.04
C GLU A 126 4.74 -1.11 24.52
N LEU A 127 4.72 -0.42 23.38
CA LEU A 127 3.49 0.03 22.72
C LEU A 127 2.68 -1.12 22.12
N ARG A 128 3.33 -2.18 21.62
CA ARG A 128 2.68 -3.39 21.11
C ARG A 128 2.04 -4.24 22.21
N ALA A 129 2.60 -4.22 23.42
CA ALA A 129 2.11 -4.97 24.56
C ALA A 129 0.99 -4.25 25.34
N LEU A 130 0.68 -3.00 24.99
CA LEU A 130 -0.29 -2.18 25.73
C LEU A 130 -1.73 -2.51 25.33
N ASP A 131 -2.55 -2.92 26.30
CA ASP A 131 -3.98 -3.14 26.11
C ASP A 131 -4.79 -1.90 26.53
N VAL A 132 -5.12 -1.06 25.56
CA VAL A 132 -5.84 0.20 25.77
C VAL A 132 -7.29 -0.02 26.24
N MET A 133 -7.87 -1.21 26.00
CA MET A 133 -9.28 -1.48 26.31
C MET A 133 -9.51 -1.81 27.78
N THR A 134 -8.45 -2.09 28.54
CA THR A 134 -8.53 -2.41 29.97
C THR A 134 -8.09 -1.27 30.88
N MET A 135 -7.62 -0.16 30.30
CA MET A 135 -7.10 0.98 31.04
C MET A 135 -8.17 2.05 31.28
N THR A 136 -8.11 2.71 32.43
CA THR A 136 -8.92 3.92 32.63
C THR A 136 -8.39 5.06 31.76
N PRO A 137 -9.23 6.04 31.36
CA PRO A 137 -8.79 7.16 30.52
C PRO A 137 -7.57 7.93 31.09
N LEU A 138 -7.47 8.02 32.42
CA LEU A 138 -6.37 8.67 33.10
C LEU A 138 -5.07 7.86 33.02
N GLU A 139 -5.15 6.54 33.16
CA GLU A 139 -4.00 5.65 33.01
C GLU A 139 -3.48 5.63 31.57
N ALA A 140 -4.38 5.63 30.59
CA ALA A 140 -4.00 5.71 29.17
C ALA A 140 -3.24 7.00 28.87
N LEU A 141 -3.74 8.15 29.36
CA LEU A 141 -3.08 9.45 29.22
C LEU A 141 -1.68 9.46 29.88
N ASN A 142 -1.56 8.93 31.10
CA ASN A 142 -0.28 8.88 31.80
C ASN A 142 0.74 7.96 31.10
N THR A 143 0.30 6.83 30.57
CA THR A 143 1.17 5.91 29.83
C THR A 143 1.64 6.49 28.51
N LEU A 144 0.75 7.15 27.76
CA LEU A 144 1.11 7.86 26.54
C LEU A 144 2.12 8.98 26.80
N TYR A 145 1.93 9.75 27.88
CA TYR A 145 2.86 10.81 28.29
C TYR A 145 4.27 10.24 28.60
N ARG A 146 4.33 9.12 29.33
CA ARG A 146 5.58 8.44 29.66
C ARG A 146 6.33 7.94 28.42
N LEU A 147 5.60 7.33 27.48
CA LEU A 147 6.16 6.84 26.21
C LEU A 147 6.66 7.98 25.32
N GLN A 148 5.94 9.10 25.28
CA GLN A 148 6.35 10.30 24.56
C GLN A 148 7.67 10.89 25.09
N GLU A 149 7.84 10.92 26.41
CA GLU A 149 9.08 11.38 27.05
C GLU A 149 10.27 10.43 26.79
N GLN A 150 10.03 9.13 26.72
CA GLN A 150 11.07 8.16 26.37
C GLN A 150 11.51 8.31 24.91
N ALA A 151 10.56 8.40 23.97
CA ALA A 151 10.86 8.60 22.55
C ALA A 151 11.61 9.93 22.29
N ARG A 152 11.25 11.01 23.00
CA ARG A 152 11.97 12.30 22.89
C ARG A 152 13.40 12.26 23.42
N LYS A 153 13.67 11.45 24.44
CA LYS A 153 15.03 11.26 24.95
C LYS A 153 15.88 10.44 23.99
N GLU A 154 15.29 9.47 23.31
CA GLU A 154 15.95 8.69 22.25
C GLU A 154 16.32 9.55 21.02
N GLU A 155 15.56 10.60 20.70
CA GLU A 155 15.87 11.55 19.62
C GLU A 155 16.93 12.62 20.00
N GLY A 156 17.24 12.79 21.29
CA GLY A 156 18.12 13.86 21.80
C GLY A 156 19.60 13.51 21.93
N GLU A 157 19.99 12.25 21.72
CA GLU A 157 21.39 11.76 21.80
C GLU A 157 21.96 11.33 20.43
N GLY A 158 21.36 11.80 19.32
CA GLY A 158 21.80 11.56 17.94
C GLY A 158 22.56 12.72 17.30
#